data_AF-A0A2M6VB72-F1
#
_entry.id   AF-A0A2M6VB72-F1
#
_cell.length_a   1.000
_cell.length_b   1.000
_cell.length_c   1.000
_cell.angle_alpha   90.00
_cell.angle_beta   90.00
_cell.angle_gamma   90.00
#
_symmetry.space_group_name_H-M   'P 1'
#
loop_
_entity.id
_entity.type
_entity.pdbx_description
1 polymer ?
#
loop_
_entity_poly.entity_id
_entity_poly.type
_entity_poly.pdbx_seq_one_letter_code
_entity_poly.pdbx_strand_id
1 'polypeptide(L)'
;MKRHVAATLLSISGLLVLDSHIHWVPHDHGTLLEVSGRVVDARGWASEQWRRWRTPCPRPERNEAPDPAMGELLRTIQQHSLPDSLEAQLVQVQTQGDWAMAEVTFKTLNPSIVVLRQSAGAWRIQDRAVWSGSTAPWHAADFVRRYLRQQAPDVPETLLACFAIDQSRYGQGPGGLGPVDVTRTDRP
;
A
#
# COMPACT_ATOMS: atom_id res chain seq x y z
N MET A 1 34.98 17.22 -36.48
CA MET A 1 34.36 17.71 -35.22
C MET A 1 35.23 17.34 -34.04
N LYS A 2 35.47 18.26 -33.08
CA LYS A 2 36.24 17.96 -31.87
C LYS A 2 35.39 17.08 -30.93
N ARG A 3 35.96 15.99 -30.40
CA ARG A 3 35.26 15.01 -29.54
C ARG A 3 34.55 15.65 -28.35
N HIS A 4 35.12 16.72 -27.80
CA HIS A 4 34.55 17.49 -26.70
C HIS A 4 33.25 18.21 -27.08
N VAL A 5 33.14 18.72 -28.32
CA VAL A 5 31.92 19.41 -28.79
C VAL A 5 30.78 18.40 -28.97
N ALA A 6 31.08 17.22 -29.52
CA ALA A 6 30.10 16.14 -29.63
C ALA A 6 29.64 15.66 -28.25
N ALA A 7 30.56 15.51 -27.28
CA ALA A 7 30.22 15.11 -25.92
C ALA A 7 29.33 16.16 -25.23
N THR A 8 29.68 17.45 -25.32
CA THR A 8 28.88 18.53 -24.74
C THR A 8 27.49 18.61 -25.35
N LEU A 9 27.36 18.51 -26.68
CA LEU A 9 26.07 18.49 -27.35
C LEU A 9 25.22 17.30 -26.91
N LEU A 10 25.82 16.12 -26.82
CA LEU A 10 25.11 14.91 -26.40
C LEU A 10 24.63 15.00 -24.95
N SER A 11 25.43 15.59 -24.06
CA SER A 11 25.02 15.87 -22.68
C SER A 11 23.88 16.88 -22.60
N ILE A 12 23.95 17.99 -23.34
CA ILE A 12 22.91 19.03 -23.34
C ILE A 12 21.61 18.49 -23.92
N SER A 13 21.67 17.82 -25.07
CA SER A 13 20.49 17.19 -25.69
C SER A 13 19.89 16.12 -24.78
N GLY A 14 20.72 15.33 -24.09
CA GLY A 14 20.25 14.36 -23.10
C GLY A 14 19.49 15.01 -21.94
N LEU A 15 20.01 16.12 -21.39
CA LEU A 15 19.35 16.85 -20.30
C LEU A 15 18.02 17.46 -20.74
N LEU A 16 17.95 18.05 -21.94
CA LEU A 16 16.72 18.65 -22.47
C LEU A 16 15.62 17.61 -22.73
N VAL A 17 15.98 16.44 -23.25
CA VAL A 17 15.01 15.35 -23.45
C VAL A 17 14.48 14.85 -22.11
N LEU A 18 15.33 14.72 -21.10
CA LEU A 18 14.90 14.32 -19.75
C LEU A 18 13.95 15.34 -19.12
N ASP A 19 14.26 16.63 -19.23
CA ASP A 19 13.43 17.72 -18.71
C ASP A 19 12.03 17.76 -19.37
N SER A 20 11.94 17.46 -20.66
CA SER A 20 10.67 17.46 -21.40
C SER A 20 9.75 16.28 -21.06
N HIS A 21 10.26 15.22 -20.42
CA HIS A 21 9.49 13.99 -20.16
C HIS A 21 9.23 13.74 -18.68
N ILE A 22 9.81 14.53 -17.79
CA ILE A 22 9.73 14.33 -16.34
C ILE A 22 9.07 15.54 -15.71
N HIS A 23 7.84 15.36 -15.22
CA HIS A 23 7.09 16.43 -14.56
C HIS A 23 6.72 16.02 -13.14
N TRP A 24 6.74 16.99 -12.22
CA TRP A 24 6.20 16.81 -10.88
C TRP A 24 4.77 17.33 -10.86
N VAL A 25 3.82 16.46 -10.56
CA VAL A 25 2.39 16.78 -10.62
C VAL A 25 1.81 16.77 -9.20
N PRO A 26 1.21 17.88 -8.72
CA PRO A 26 0.53 17.91 -7.42
C PRO A 26 -0.79 17.14 -7.48
N HIS A 27 -1.11 16.40 -6.42
CA HIS A 27 -2.35 15.66 -6.18
C HIS A 27 -2.77 15.83 -4.70
N ASP A 28 -4.01 15.43 -4.36
CA ASP A 28 -4.61 15.67 -3.04
C ASP A 28 -3.78 15.17 -1.85
N HIS A 29 -3.02 14.08 -2.03
CA HIS A 29 -2.22 13.46 -0.97
C HIS A 29 -0.69 13.64 -1.14
N GLY A 30 -0.25 14.53 -2.04
CA GLY A 30 1.16 14.85 -2.22
C GLY A 30 1.54 15.17 -3.66
N THR A 31 2.79 14.84 -4.03
CA THR A 31 3.31 15.08 -5.37
C THR A 31 3.70 13.75 -5.99
N LEU A 32 3.32 13.57 -7.25
CA LEU A 32 3.64 12.39 -8.05
C LEU A 32 4.62 12.77 -9.15
N LEU A 33 5.37 11.80 -9.62
CA LEU A 33 6.27 11.94 -10.75
C LEU A 33 5.53 11.47 -12.00
N GLU A 34 5.35 12.33 -12.98
CA GLU A 34 4.87 11.96 -14.30
C GLU A 34 6.06 11.74 -15.22
N VAL A 35 6.12 10.56 -15.84
CA VAL A 35 7.13 10.20 -16.84
C VAL A 35 6.42 9.82 -18.13
N SER A 36 6.52 10.68 -19.15
CA SER A 36 5.89 10.45 -20.45
C SER A 36 4.38 10.13 -20.34
N GLY A 37 3.65 10.94 -19.58
CA GLY A 37 2.21 10.78 -19.30
C GLY A 37 1.88 9.79 -18.18
N ARG A 38 2.80 8.91 -17.77
CA ARG A 38 2.54 7.93 -16.72
C ARG A 38 2.84 8.50 -15.34
N VAL A 39 1.86 8.47 -14.45
CA VAL A 39 2.02 8.96 -13.07
C VAL A 39 2.55 7.83 -12.17
N VAL A 40 3.61 8.12 -11.41
CA VAL A 40 4.22 7.20 -10.45
C VAL A 40 4.49 7.87 -9.10
N ASP A 41 4.22 7.14 -8.02
CA ASP A 41 4.56 7.58 -6.66
C ASP A 41 6.02 7.23 -6.31
N ALA A 42 6.96 7.99 -6.87
CA ALA A 42 8.39 7.83 -6.60
C ALA A 42 8.73 7.99 -5.11
N ARG A 43 8.00 8.85 -4.39
CA ARG A 43 8.21 9.09 -2.98
C ARG A 43 7.79 7.88 -2.14
N GLY A 44 6.60 7.34 -2.37
CA GLY A 44 6.12 6.15 -1.68
C GLY A 44 7.01 4.93 -1.94
N TRP A 45 7.45 4.75 -3.19
CA TRP A 45 8.42 3.70 -3.52
C TRP A 45 9.75 3.85 -2.75
N ALA A 46 10.32 5.06 -2.72
CA ALA A 46 11.56 5.33 -2.00
C ALA A 46 11.42 5.11 -0.49
N SER A 47 10.29 5.54 0.11
CA SER A 47 9.97 5.30 1.52
C SER A 47 9.92 3.81 1.84
N GLU A 48 9.28 3.01 0.99
CA GLU A 48 9.18 1.55 1.16
C GLU A 48 10.54 0.88 1.06
N GLN A 49 11.36 1.28 0.09
CA GLN A 49 12.71 0.74 -0.07
C GLN A 49 13.59 1.07 1.14
N TRP A 50 13.52 2.32 1.61
CA TRP A 50 14.25 2.79 2.78
C TRP A 50 13.83 2.04 4.06
N ARG A 51 12.53 1.80 4.26
CA ARG A 51 12.03 1.00 5.39
C ARG A 51 12.57 -0.42 5.33
N ARG A 52 12.53 -1.10 4.17
CA ARG A 52 13.05 -2.47 4.04
C ARG A 52 14.53 -2.57 4.43
N TRP A 53 15.31 -1.52 4.18
CA TRP A 53 16.71 -1.46 4.58
C TRP A 53 16.89 -1.20 6.09
N ARG A 54 16.10 -0.32 6.70
CA ARG A 54 16.22 0.00 8.14
C ARG A 54 15.61 -1.06 9.05
N THR A 55 14.53 -1.68 8.62
CA THR A 55 13.74 -2.63 9.41
C THR A 55 13.71 -3.96 8.66
N PRO A 56 14.77 -4.77 8.76
CA PRO A 56 14.76 -6.12 8.20
C PRO A 56 13.71 -6.93 8.95
N CYS A 57 12.61 -7.22 8.26
CA CYS A 57 11.58 -8.08 8.80
C CYS A 57 12.08 -9.52 8.77
N PRO A 58 11.81 -10.33 9.82
CA PRO A 58 12.03 -11.76 9.76
C PRO A 58 11.39 -12.30 8.49
N ARG A 59 12.06 -13.25 7.83
CA ARG A 59 11.50 -13.90 6.65
C ARG A 59 10.11 -14.42 7.04
N PRO A 60 9.07 -14.23 6.20
CA PRO A 60 7.75 -14.75 6.50
C PRO A 60 7.84 -16.28 6.45
N GLU A 61 8.22 -16.89 7.58
CA GLU A 61 7.44 -18.02 8.06
C GLU A 61 6.03 -17.46 8.09
N ARG A 62 5.15 -18.07 7.31
CA ARG A 62 3.73 -17.76 7.32
C ARG A 62 3.32 -17.88 8.78
N ASN A 63 3.35 -16.76 9.51
CA ASN A 63 3.05 -16.71 10.93
C ASN A 63 1.54 -16.85 10.99
N GLU A 64 1.08 -18.09 10.77
CA GLU A 64 -0.19 -18.56 11.23
C GLU A 64 -0.23 -18.16 12.70
N ALA A 65 -1.07 -17.16 13.02
CA ALA A 65 -1.61 -17.09 14.36
C ALA A 65 -2.00 -18.53 14.75
N PRO A 66 -1.66 -19.02 15.96
CA PRO A 66 -2.02 -20.37 16.37
C PRO A 66 -3.47 -20.62 15.94
N ASP A 67 -3.73 -21.72 15.24
CA ASP A 67 -5.04 -22.07 14.64
C ASP A 67 -6.28 -21.58 15.43
N PRO A 68 -6.35 -21.69 16.79
CA PRO A 68 -7.44 -21.10 17.57
C PRO A 68 -7.58 -19.56 17.49
N ALA A 69 -6.47 -18.81 17.52
CA ALA A 69 -6.45 -17.36 17.40
C ALA A 69 -6.88 -16.91 16.00
N MET A 70 -6.54 -17.68 14.97
CA MET A 70 -6.97 -17.43 13.59
C MET A 70 -8.49 -17.54 13.45
N GLY A 71 -9.08 -18.59 14.05
CA GLY A 71 -10.53 -18.81 14.05
C GLY A 71 -11.30 -17.75 14.84
N GLU A 72 -10.76 -17.28 15.97
CA GLU A 72 -11.37 -16.18 16.74
C GLU A 72 -11.34 -14.87 15.95
N LEU A 73 -10.20 -14.52 15.35
CA LEU A 73 -10.03 -13.30 14.55
C LEU A 73 -10.98 -13.30 13.34
N LEU A 74 -11.07 -14.43 12.64
CA LEU A 74 -11.99 -14.57 11.51
C LEU A 74 -13.45 -14.41 11.95
N ARG A 75 -13.85 -14.99 13.09
CA ARG A 75 -15.21 -14.79 13.63
C ARG A 75 -15.46 -13.33 13.99
N THR A 76 -14.51 -12.63 14.61
CA THR A 76 -14.65 -11.21 14.90
C THR A 76 -14.86 -10.39 13.62
N ILE A 77 -14.12 -10.72 12.55
CA ILE A 77 -14.27 -10.06 11.24
C ILE A 77 -15.64 -10.37 10.63
N GLN A 78 -16.07 -11.63 10.62
CA GLN A 78 -17.36 -12.06 10.08
C GLN A 78 -18.55 -11.48 10.86
N GLN A 79 -18.43 -11.30 12.17
CA GLN A 79 -19.49 -10.77 13.04
C GLN A 79 -19.62 -9.24 12.97
N HIS A 80 -18.55 -8.55 12.58
CA HIS A 80 -18.54 -7.08 12.58
C HIS A 80 -19.12 -6.48 11.29
N SER A 81 -19.00 -7.17 10.15
CA SER A 81 -19.42 -6.62 8.86
C SER A 81 -20.72 -7.26 8.35
N LEU A 82 -21.59 -6.45 7.74
CA LEU A 82 -22.92 -6.74 7.12
C LEU A 82 -22.93 -7.99 6.19
N PRO A 83 -24.09 -8.54 5.74
CA PRO A 83 -24.25 -9.95 5.27
C PRO A 83 -23.23 -10.49 4.26
N ASP A 84 -22.56 -9.63 3.51
CA ASP A 84 -21.49 -9.97 2.55
C ASP A 84 -20.19 -10.48 3.21
N SER A 85 -20.11 -10.47 4.53
CA SER A 85 -18.90 -10.82 5.32
C SER A 85 -18.83 -12.29 5.70
N LEU A 86 -19.91 -13.04 5.50
CA LEU A 86 -19.94 -14.49 5.73
C LEU A 86 -18.98 -15.25 4.80
N GLU A 87 -18.67 -14.68 3.65
CA GLU A 87 -17.74 -15.25 2.67
C GLU A 87 -16.31 -14.67 2.79
N ALA A 88 -16.00 -13.96 3.88
CA ALA A 88 -14.67 -13.42 4.12
C ALA A 88 -13.65 -14.54 4.28
N GLN A 89 -12.55 -14.44 3.52
CA GLN A 89 -11.40 -15.34 3.58
C GLN A 89 -10.18 -14.58 4.06
N LEU A 90 -9.48 -15.17 5.02
CA LEU A 90 -8.28 -14.61 5.59
C LEU A 90 -7.08 -14.91 4.69
N VAL A 91 -6.39 -13.87 4.23
CA VAL A 91 -5.22 -13.99 3.35
C VAL A 91 -3.94 -14.11 4.17
N GLN A 92 -3.80 -13.24 5.17
CA GLN A 92 -2.68 -13.25 6.10
C GLN A 92 -3.10 -12.60 7.42
N VAL A 93 -2.43 -13.03 8.49
CA VAL A 93 -2.53 -12.41 9.81
C VAL A 93 -1.12 -12.26 10.36
N GLN A 94 -0.89 -11.17 11.06
CA GLN A 94 0.27 -11.01 11.93
C GLN A 94 -0.22 -10.51 13.28
N THR A 95 0.31 -11.08 14.35
CA THR A 95 0.00 -10.68 15.72
C THR A 95 1.27 -10.23 16.42
N GLN A 96 1.13 -9.25 17.31
CA GLN A 96 2.21 -8.79 18.18
C GLN A 96 1.61 -8.29 19.49
N GLY A 97 1.79 -9.07 20.56
CA GLY A 97 1.16 -8.80 21.86
C GLY A 97 -0.37 -8.79 21.74
N ASP A 98 -0.98 -7.73 22.23
CA ASP A 98 -2.42 -7.44 22.19
C ASP A 98 -2.88 -6.81 20.86
N TRP A 99 -2.04 -6.82 19.82
CA TRP A 99 -2.37 -6.29 18.49
C TRP A 99 -2.35 -7.36 17.41
N ALA A 100 -3.22 -7.20 16.42
CA ALA A 100 -3.21 -8.01 15.21
C ALA A 100 -3.48 -7.13 13.98
N MET A 101 -2.90 -7.52 12.86
CA MET A 101 -3.25 -7.03 11.54
C MET A 101 -3.69 -8.21 10.69
N ALA A 102 -4.81 -8.08 10.00
CA ALA A 102 -5.31 -9.11 9.11
C ALA A 102 -5.64 -8.54 7.73
N GLU A 103 -5.29 -9.27 6.70
CA GLU A 103 -5.76 -9.03 5.34
C GLU A 103 -6.87 -10.02 5.04
N VAL A 104 -7.98 -9.49 4.55
CA VAL A 104 -9.20 -10.24 4.28
C VAL A 104 -9.63 -9.99 2.85
N THR A 105 -9.98 -11.05 2.15
CA THR A 105 -10.58 -11.00 0.82
C THR A 105 -12.03 -11.41 0.90
N PHE A 106 -12.84 -10.84 0.02
CA PHE A 106 -14.26 -11.14 -0.12
C PHE A 106 -14.52 -11.60 -1.54
N LYS A 107 -15.62 -12.30 -1.76
CA LYS A 107 -16.02 -12.75 -3.09
C LYS A 107 -16.49 -11.60 -3.99
N THR A 108 -17.19 -10.64 -3.40
CA THR A 108 -17.85 -9.53 -4.12
C THR A 108 -17.35 -8.15 -3.73
N LEU A 109 -16.63 -8.02 -2.60
CA LEU A 109 -16.12 -6.75 -2.09
C LEU A 109 -14.61 -6.61 -2.30
N ASN A 110 -14.14 -5.36 -2.23
CA ASN A 110 -12.72 -5.08 -2.25
C ASN A 110 -12.00 -5.74 -1.07
N PRO A 111 -10.77 -6.22 -1.26
CA PRO A 111 -9.96 -6.73 -0.17
C PRO A 111 -9.66 -5.61 0.84
N SER A 112 -9.51 -6.01 2.10
CA SER A 112 -9.38 -5.08 3.23
C SER A 112 -8.25 -5.48 4.15
N ILE A 113 -7.57 -4.49 4.71
CA ILE A 113 -6.61 -4.64 5.80
C ILE A 113 -7.26 -4.07 7.05
N VAL A 114 -7.35 -4.89 8.09
CA VAL A 114 -7.97 -4.54 9.37
C VAL A 114 -6.94 -4.61 10.49
N VAL A 115 -6.97 -3.62 11.38
CA VAL A 115 -6.23 -3.65 12.64
C VAL A 115 -7.17 -4.10 13.74
N LEU A 116 -6.72 -5.03 14.58
CA LEU A 116 -7.44 -5.49 15.76
C LEU A 116 -6.60 -5.29 17.01
N ARG A 117 -7.29 -5.06 18.12
CA ARG A 117 -6.70 -5.01 19.46
C ARG A 117 -7.45 -5.93 20.39
N GLN A 118 -6.73 -6.69 21.20
CA GLN A 118 -7.31 -7.52 22.23
C GLN A 118 -7.67 -6.65 23.43
N SER A 119 -8.90 -6.78 23.93
CA SER A 119 -9.37 -6.07 25.12
C SER A 119 -10.31 -6.97 25.92
N ALA A 120 -10.00 -7.16 27.20
CA ALA A 120 -10.71 -8.08 28.09
C ALA A 120 -10.81 -9.52 27.53
N GLY A 121 -9.74 -9.99 26.89
CA GLY A 121 -9.65 -11.35 26.34
C GLY A 121 -10.30 -11.55 24.97
N ALA A 122 -10.99 -10.54 24.42
CA ALA A 122 -11.62 -10.62 23.10
C ALA A 122 -10.96 -9.68 22.09
N TRP A 123 -10.85 -10.12 20.84
CA TRP A 123 -10.42 -9.26 19.74
C TRP A 123 -11.49 -8.25 19.36
N ARG A 124 -11.07 -7.00 19.12
CA ARG A 124 -11.94 -5.92 18.62
C ARG A 124 -11.28 -5.23 17.44
N ILE A 125 -12.05 -5.07 16.36
CA ILE A 125 -11.64 -4.29 15.20
C ILE A 125 -11.47 -2.83 15.63
N GLN A 126 -10.40 -2.21 15.16
CA GLN A 126 -10.19 -0.78 15.28
C GLN A 126 -10.85 -0.12 14.07
N ASP A 127 -12.13 0.25 14.18
CA ASP A 127 -12.97 0.70 13.04
C ASP A 127 -12.35 1.83 12.22
N ARG A 128 -11.54 2.67 12.86
CA ARG A 128 -10.82 3.77 12.20
C ARG A 128 -9.59 3.32 11.42
N ALA A 129 -9.01 2.17 11.77
CA ALA A 129 -7.82 1.60 11.17
C ALA A 129 -8.17 0.38 10.30
N VAL A 130 -9.10 0.62 9.37
CA VAL A 130 -9.48 -0.31 8.32
C VAL A 130 -9.22 0.36 6.98
N TRP A 131 -8.44 -0.30 6.12
CA TRP A 131 -8.26 0.12 4.73
C TRP A 131 -8.98 -0.85 3.81
N SER A 132 -9.75 -0.34 2.86
CA SER A 132 -10.34 -1.12 1.77
C SER A 132 -10.24 -0.36 0.45
N GLY A 133 -10.06 -1.10 -0.65
CA GLY A 133 -10.03 -0.53 -1.99
C GLY A 133 -8.65 -0.03 -2.45
N SER A 134 -8.68 0.73 -3.54
CA SER A 134 -7.50 1.16 -4.29
C SER A 134 -6.78 2.34 -3.62
N THR A 135 -5.45 2.29 -3.62
CA THR A 135 -4.58 3.43 -3.31
C THR A 135 -4.10 4.15 -4.56
N ALA A 136 -4.48 3.72 -5.78
CA ALA A 136 -3.95 4.31 -7.00
C ALA A 136 -4.22 5.83 -7.03
N PRO A 137 -3.25 6.63 -7.52
CA PRO A 137 -1.96 6.27 -8.10
C PRO A 137 -0.81 6.09 -7.08
N TRP A 138 -1.08 6.10 -5.78
CA TRP A 138 -0.08 6.02 -4.71
C TRP A 138 0.50 4.62 -4.54
N HIS A 139 1.74 4.56 -4.05
CA HIS A 139 2.36 3.30 -3.68
C HIS A 139 1.60 2.71 -2.48
N ALA A 140 0.98 1.54 -2.68
CA ALA A 140 -0.03 1.03 -1.77
C ALA A 140 0.53 0.75 -0.37
N ALA A 141 1.68 0.09 -0.31
CA ALA A 141 2.28 -0.23 0.98
C ALA A 141 2.65 1.03 1.80
N ASP A 142 3.21 2.07 1.18
CA ASP A 142 3.53 3.32 1.88
C ASP A 142 2.25 4.02 2.34
N PHE A 143 1.29 4.16 1.43
CA PHE A 143 0.05 4.87 1.68
C PHE A 143 -0.75 4.22 2.82
N VAL A 144 -0.99 2.91 2.73
CA VAL A 144 -1.75 2.16 3.74
C VAL A 144 -1.03 2.19 5.08
N ARG A 145 0.30 2.00 5.13
CA ARG A 145 1.02 2.10 6.42
C ARG A 145 0.91 3.49 7.03
N ARG A 146 1.04 4.55 6.24
CA ARG A 146 0.87 5.93 6.75
C ARG A 146 -0.55 6.16 7.26
N TYR A 147 -1.55 5.70 6.52
CA TYR A 147 -2.96 5.79 6.92
C TYR A 147 -3.21 5.05 8.24
N LEU A 148 -2.83 3.77 8.33
CA LEU A 148 -3.07 2.96 9.52
C LEU A 148 -2.32 3.50 10.75
N ARG A 149 -1.08 4.02 10.57
CA ARG A 149 -0.34 4.70 11.65
C ARG A 149 -1.07 5.94 12.17
N GLN A 150 -1.72 6.69 11.29
CA GLN A 150 -2.48 7.88 11.69
C GLN A 150 -3.77 7.51 12.43
N GLN A 151 -4.43 6.42 12.02
CA GLN A 151 -5.72 6.03 12.60
C GLN A 151 -5.58 5.20 13.88
N ALA A 152 -4.50 4.43 14.03
CA ALA A 152 -4.18 3.66 15.22
C ALA A 152 -2.70 3.88 15.61
N PRO A 153 -2.38 5.02 16.26
CA PRO A 153 -1.00 5.39 16.60
C PRO A 153 -0.34 4.45 17.61
N ASP A 154 -1.14 3.68 18.35
CA ASP A 154 -0.66 2.73 19.36
C ASP A 154 -0.28 1.35 18.77
N VAL A 155 -0.50 1.12 17.47
CA VAL A 155 -0.10 -0.13 16.81
C VAL A 155 1.43 -0.27 16.89
N PRO A 156 1.96 -1.44 17.28
CA PRO A 156 3.40 -1.66 17.28
C PRO A 156 4.01 -1.37 15.91
N GLU A 157 4.98 -0.46 15.86
CA GLU A 157 5.60 -0.02 14.61
C GLU A 157 6.22 -1.19 13.84
N THR A 158 6.74 -2.22 14.53
CA THR A 158 7.26 -3.44 13.92
C THR A 158 6.18 -4.28 13.24
N LEU A 159 5.00 -4.41 13.86
CA LEU A 159 3.85 -5.09 13.26
C LEU A 159 3.42 -4.35 11.99
N LEU A 160 3.28 -3.03 12.10
CA LEU A 160 2.90 -2.20 10.97
C LEU A 160 3.98 -2.16 9.88
N ALA A 161 5.27 -2.25 10.21
CA ALA A 161 6.38 -2.22 9.26
C ALA A 161 6.55 -3.55 8.51
N CYS A 162 6.22 -4.67 9.15
CA CYS A 162 6.46 -6.02 8.63
C CYS A 162 5.21 -6.71 8.05
N PHE A 163 4.04 -6.11 8.22
CA PHE A 163 2.86 -6.56 7.50
C PHE A 163 3.05 -6.46 5.98
N ALA A 164 2.85 -7.54 5.23
CA ALA A 164 3.01 -7.49 3.78
C ALA A 164 1.79 -6.80 3.15
N ILE A 165 2.01 -5.83 2.26
CA ILE A 165 0.92 -5.14 1.54
C ILE A 165 1.20 -5.30 0.06
N ASP A 166 0.33 -6.02 -0.63
CA ASP A 166 0.51 -6.37 -2.03
C ASP A 166 0.17 -5.18 -2.94
N GLN A 167 1.18 -4.66 -3.63
CA GLN A 167 1.03 -3.56 -4.59
C GLN A 167 0.08 -3.93 -5.74
N SER A 168 0.04 -5.20 -6.16
CA SER A 168 -0.84 -5.66 -7.22
C SER A 168 -2.31 -5.75 -6.80
N ARG A 169 -2.57 -5.85 -5.49
CA ARG A 169 -3.93 -5.93 -4.94
C ARG A 169 -4.49 -4.54 -4.64
N TYR A 170 -3.70 -3.69 -3.99
CA TYR A 170 -4.15 -2.39 -3.50
C TYR A 170 -3.75 -1.22 -4.41
N GLY A 171 -2.75 -1.39 -5.28
CA GLY A 171 -2.30 -0.36 -6.22
C GLY A 171 -3.09 -0.30 -7.52
N GLN A 172 -4.11 -1.13 -7.71
CA GLN A 172 -4.94 -1.16 -8.93
C GLN A 172 -6.09 -0.17 -8.81
N GLY A 173 -6.21 0.74 -9.77
CA GLY A 173 -7.27 1.74 -9.92
C GLY A 173 -7.09 2.42 -11.29
N PRO A 174 -7.76 3.54 -11.62
CA PRO A 174 -7.52 4.24 -12.90
C PRO A 174 -6.06 4.70 -13.12
N GLY A 175 -5.16 4.46 -12.16
CA GLY A 175 -3.71 4.61 -12.30
C GLY A 175 -2.88 3.36 -11.97
N GLY A 176 -3.46 2.15 -12.05
CA GLY A 176 -2.74 0.89 -11.86
C GLY A 176 -1.51 0.86 -12.75
N LEU A 177 -0.32 0.63 -12.18
CA LEU A 177 1.00 0.94 -12.74
C LEU A 177 1.28 0.35 -14.15
N GLY A 178 0.68 0.99 -15.14
CA GLY A 178 1.00 1.05 -16.56
C GLY A 178 0.94 2.51 -17.00
N PRO A 179 1.09 2.85 -18.29
CA PRO A 179 0.77 4.20 -18.74
C PRO A 179 -0.63 4.57 -18.33
N VAL A 180 -0.77 5.63 -17.52
CA VAL A 180 -1.99 6.42 -17.57
C VAL A 180 -1.83 7.32 -18.77
N ASP A 181 -2.63 7.12 -19.81
CA ASP A 181 -2.68 8.06 -20.91
C ASP A 181 -3.60 9.20 -20.49
N VAL A 182 -3.01 10.32 -20.07
CA VAL A 182 -3.75 11.52 -19.61
C VAL A 182 -4.64 12.10 -20.71
N THR A 183 -4.49 11.62 -21.96
CA THR A 183 -5.32 12.02 -23.10
C THR A 183 -6.71 11.39 -23.10
N ARG A 184 -6.99 10.35 -22.31
CA ARG A 184 -8.33 9.76 -22.23
C ARG A 184 -9.19 10.54 -21.24
N THR A 185 -9.80 11.60 -21.76
CA THR A 185 -10.86 12.34 -21.08
C THR A 185 -12.14 11.50 -21.12
N ASP A 186 -12.31 10.57 -20.18
CA ASP A 186 -13.64 10.01 -19.92
C ASP A 186 -14.43 11.08 -19.13
N ARG A 187 -15.09 11.98 -19.87
CA ARG A 187 -16.20 12.80 -19.36
C ARG A 187 -17.48 11.94 -19.34
N PRO A 188 -18.44 12.26 -18.45
CA PRO A 188 -19.56 11.38 -18.10
C PRO A 188 -20.51 11.09 -19.25
#